data_AF-A0A7Y2ZFA5-F1
#
_entry.id   AF-A0A7Y2ZFA5-F1
#
_cell.length_a   1.000
_cell.length_b   1.000
_cell.length_c   1.000
_cell.angle_alpha   90.00
_cell.angle_beta   90.00
_cell.angle_gamma   90.00
#
_symmetry.space_group_name_H-M   'P 1'
#
loop_
_entity.id
_entity.type
_entity.pdbx_description
1 polymer ?
#
loop_
_entity_poly.entity_id
_entity_poly.type
_entity_poly.pdbx_seq_one_letter_code
_entity_poly.pdbx_strand_id
1 'polypeptide(L)'
;MTFVSDLEPTRLWTFFDRILTIPRGSKEEERMRAFVLEIADGLGLDHDVDDTGNVVVRKPATSGMENAPGTILQAHLDMVNEKNSDVEFDFATDAIRPLLDGDYLTADGTTLGSDNGIGVAAMLA
;
A
#
# COMPACT_ATOMS: atom_id res chain seq x y z
N MET A 1 6.26 12.86 2.89
CA MET A 1 5.23 12.86 1.84
C MET A 1 5.80 13.53 0.62
N THR A 2 5.43 13.06 -0.57
CA THR A 2 5.82 13.65 -1.86
C THR A 2 4.63 14.36 -2.52
N PHE A 3 4.78 14.86 -3.74
CA PHE A 3 3.66 15.44 -4.51
C PHE A 3 2.54 14.43 -4.79
N VAL A 4 2.80 13.13 -4.64
CA VAL A 4 1.81 12.08 -4.90
C VAL A 4 0.58 12.27 -3.99
N SER A 5 0.74 12.71 -2.74
CA SER A 5 -0.40 12.93 -1.83
C SER A 5 -1.38 14.01 -2.30
N ASP A 6 -0.99 14.86 -3.25
CA ASP A 6 -1.80 15.97 -3.77
C ASP A 6 -2.65 15.56 -4.99
N LEU A 7 -2.54 14.32 -5.46
CA LEU A 7 -3.29 13.78 -6.60
C LEU A 7 -4.73 13.40 -6.21
N GLU A 8 -5.64 13.37 -7.20
CA GLU A 8 -7.03 12.93 -6.99
C GLU A 8 -7.27 11.47 -7.42
N PRO A 9 -8.00 10.65 -6.64
CA PRO A 9 -8.69 10.98 -5.38
C PRO A 9 -7.74 11.03 -4.18
N THR A 10 -7.78 12.15 -3.43
CA THR A 10 -6.79 12.51 -2.40
C THR A 10 -6.51 11.39 -1.37
N ARG A 11 -7.54 10.70 -0.88
CA ARG A 11 -7.38 9.65 0.15
C ARG A 11 -6.53 8.48 -0.33
N LEU A 12 -6.81 7.99 -1.55
CA LEU A 12 -6.07 6.88 -2.15
C LEU A 12 -4.60 7.28 -2.31
N TRP A 13 -4.35 8.45 -2.88
CA TRP A 13 -2.99 8.88 -3.16
C TRP A 13 -2.19 9.25 -1.90
N THR A 14 -2.86 9.72 -0.84
CA THR A 14 -2.23 9.89 0.47
C THR A 14 -1.74 8.54 1.03
N PHE A 15 -2.54 7.48 0.93
CA PHE A 15 -2.10 6.15 1.33
C PHE A 15 -0.99 5.62 0.42
N PHE A 16 -1.11 5.79 -0.91
CA PHE A 16 -0.07 5.33 -1.82
C PHE A 16 1.27 6.04 -1.58
N ASP A 17 1.26 7.36 -1.36
CA ASP A 17 2.46 8.13 -1.01
C ASP A 17 3.12 7.61 0.28
N ARG A 18 2.31 7.21 1.28
CA ARG A 18 2.83 6.55 2.49
C ARG A 18 3.43 5.18 2.20
N ILE A 19 2.79 4.38 1.34
CA ILE A 19 3.29 3.06 0.91
C ILE A 19 4.65 3.16 0.23
N LEU A 20 4.88 4.18 -0.60
CA LEU A 20 6.18 4.41 -1.25
C LEU A 20 7.33 4.61 -0.25
N THR A 21 7.03 5.00 0.99
CA THR A 21 8.04 5.18 2.06
C THR A 21 8.36 3.90 2.83
N ILE A 22 7.67 2.78 2.54
CA ILE A 22 7.78 1.54 3.28
C ILE A 22 8.49 0.49 2.40
N PRO A 23 9.75 0.13 2.72
CA PRO A 23 10.39 -1.07 2.19
C PRO A 23 9.52 -2.32 2.39
N ARG A 24 9.21 -3.01 1.29
CA ARG A 24 8.26 -4.13 1.24
C ARG A 24 8.59 -5.11 0.12
N GLY A 25 9.86 -5.47 -0.04
CA GLY A 25 10.26 -6.48 -1.04
C GLY A 25 9.52 -7.80 -0.80
N SER A 26 9.34 -8.60 -1.85
CA SER A 26 8.80 -9.95 -1.69
C SER A 26 9.57 -10.75 -0.64
N LYS A 27 8.86 -11.34 0.33
CA LYS A 27 9.38 -12.00 1.55
C LYS A 27 9.86 -11.07 2.68
N GLU A 28 9.63 -9.77 2.57
CA GLU A 28 9.99 -8.75 3.58
C GLU A 28 8.78 -7.85 3.90
N GLU A 29 7.59 -8.44 3.98
CA GLU A 29 6.32 -7.70 4.08
C GLU A 29 5.98 -7.20 5.48
N GLU A 30 6.80 -7.48 6.50
CA GLU A 30 6.47 -7.24 7.90
C GLU A 30 6.19 -5.76 8.19
N ARG A 31 6.95 -4.86 7.55
CA ARG A 31 6.76 -3.40 7.72
C ARG A 31 5.45 -2.92 7.11
N MET A 32 5.11 -3.45 5.94
CA MET A 32 3.86 -3.11 5.26
C MET A 32 2.66 -3.70 5.99
N ARG A 33 2.80 -4.92 6.52
CA ARG A 33 1.81 -5.54 7.42
C ARG A 33 1.57 -4.69 8.66
N ALA A 34 2.64 -4.28 9.36
CA ALA A 34 2.53 -3.45 10.55
C ALA A 34 1.79 -2.13 10.27
N PHE A 35 2.04 -1.51 9.12
CA PHE A 35 1.33 -0.30 8.69
C PHE A 35 -0.18 -0.53 8.51
N VAL A 36 -0.60 -1.65 7.89
CA VAL A 36 -2.03 -1.98 7.75
C VAL A 36 -2.69 -2.19 9.12
N LEU A 37 -2.01 -2.90 10.03
CA LEU A 37 -2.53 -3.15 11.38
C LEU A 37 -2.64 -1.86 12.20
N GLU A 38 -1.67 -0.94 12.10
CA GLU A 38 -1.71 0.37 12.76
C GLU A 38 -2.95 1.17 12.33
N ILE A 39 -3.29 1.16 11.04
CA ILE A 39 -4.51 1.81 10.55
C ILE A 39 -5.77 1.13 11.08
N ALA A 40 -5.81 -0.20 11.10
CA ALA A 40 -6.94 -0.96 11.64
C ALA A 40 -7.15 -0.68 13.14
N ASP A 41 -6.08 -0.71 13.94
CA ASP A 41 -6.09 -0.37 15.36
C ASP A 41 -6.56 1.07 15.59
N GLY A 42 -6.03 2.03 14.83
CA GLY A 42 -6.41 3.44 14.91
C GLY A 42 -7.90 3.70 14.62
N LEU A 43 -8.53 2.82 13.84
CA LEU A 43 -9.96 2.85 13.52
C LEU A 43 -10.81 1.94 14.42
N GLY A 44 -10.19 1.17 15.32
CA GLY A 44 -10.87 0.18 16.15
C GLY A 44 -11.50 -0.96 15.34
N LEU A 45 -10.89 -1.35 14.22
CA LEU A 45 -11.35 -2.45 13.38
C LEU A 45 -10.77 -3.77 13.86
N ASP A 46 -11.59 -4.84 13.81
CA ASP A 46 -11.13 -6.20 14.06
C ASP A 46 -10.18 -6.64 12.96
N HIS A 47 -9.04 -7.22 13.33
CA HIS A 47 -8.04 -7.70 12.39
C HIS A 47 -7.35 -8.96 12.91
N ASP A 48 -6.74 -9.69 11.99
CA ASP A 48 -5.98 -10.89 12.31
C ASP A 48 -4.84 -11.09 11.30
N VAL A 49 -3.81 -11.83 11.72
CA VAL A 49 -2.68 -12.24 10.90
C VAL A 49 -2.51 -13.75 10.99
N ASP A 50 -2.59 -14.43 9.86
CA ASP A 50 -2.40 -15.89 9.83
C ASP A 50 -0.93 -16.31 9.99
N ASP A 51 -0.69 -17.61 10.19
CA ASP A 51 0.65 -18.19 10.37
C ASP A 51 1.59 -17.95 9.17
N THR A 52 1.04 -17.65 7.99
CA THR A 52 1.81 -17.33 6.78
C THR A 52 2.03 -15.83 6.59
N GLY A 53 1.38 -15.01 7.41
CA GLY A 53 1.50 -13.57 7.41
C GLY A 53 0.49 -12.80 6.56
N ASN A 54 -0.58 -13.45 6.09
CA ASN A 54 -1.66 -12.70 5.43
C ASN A 54 -2.43 -11.88 6.47
N VAL A 55 -2.85 -10.68 6.09
CA VAL A 55 -3.62 -9.78 6.95
C VAL A 55 -5.08 -9.78 6.51
N VAL A 56 -5.98 -9.88 7.46
CA VAL A 56 -7.41 -9.62 7.25
C VAL A 56 -7.87 -8.51 8.19
N VAL A 57 -8.54 -7.50 7.64
CA VAL A 57 -9.19 -6.43 8.41
C VAL A 57 -10.68 -6.49 8.13
N ARG A 58 -11.50 -6.45 9.18
CA ARG A 58 -12.96 -6.55 9.11
C ARG A 58 -13.59 -5.22 9.48
N LYS A 59 -14.36 -4.68 8.55
CA LYS A 59 -15.13 -3.44 8.73
C LYS A 59 -16.62 -3.75 8.68
N PRO A 60 -17.43 -3.35 9.69
CA PRO A 60 -18.86 -3.56 9.67
C PRO A 60 -19.51 -2.78 8.53
N ALA A 61 -20.69 -3.24 8.10
CA ALA A 61 -21.50 -2.53 7.13
C ALA A 61 -21.83 -1.11 7.62
N THR A 62 -21.94 -0.17 6.68
CA THR A 62 -22.49 1.15 6.98
C THR A 62 -23.98 1.03 7.31
N SER A 63 -24.50 2.02 8.04
CA SER A 63 -25.92 2.08 8.43
C SER A 63 -26.84 1.85 7.22
N GLY A 64 -27.75 0.88 7.35
CA GLY A 64 -28.71 0.51 6.31
C GLY A 64 -28.24 -0.58 5.34
N MET A 65 -27.00 -1.08 5.49
CA MET A 65 -26.43 -2.14 4.65
C MET A 65 -26.11 -3.42 5.45
N GLU A 66 -26.66 -3.59 6.65
CA GLU A 66 -26.34 -4.67 7.58
C GLU A 66 -26.66 -6.07 7.03
N ASN A 67 -27.61 -6.16 6.08
CA ASN A 67 -28.01 -7.40 5.43
C ASN A 67 -27.40 -7.58 4.03
N ALA A 68 -26.53 -6.67 3.59
CA ALA A 68 -25.86 -6.80 2.31
C ALA A 68 -24.86 -7.97 2.34
N PRO A 69 -24.60 -8.63 1.20
CA PRO A 69 -23.55 -9.64 1.11
C PRO A 69 -22.19 -9.08 1.51
N GLY A 70 -21.43 -9.83 2.30
CA GLY A 70 -20.04 -9.51 2.60
C GLY A 70 -19.21 -9.45 1.32
N THR A 71 -18.37 -8.44 1.20
CA THR A 71 -17.44 -8.28 0.07
C THR A 71 -16.01 -8.35 0.59
N ILE A 72 -15.17 -9.13 -0.10
CA ILE A 72 -13.73 -9.19 0.17
C ILE A 72 -13.03 -8.40 -0.94
N LEU A 73 -12.21 -7.44 -0.52
CA LEU A 73 -11.24 -6.77 -1.38
C LEU A 73 -9.86 -7.39 -1.08
N GLN A 74 -9.05 -7.64 -2.10
CA GLN A 74 -7.77 -8.30 -1.94
C GLN A 74 -6.68 -7.64 -2.79
N ALA A 75 -5.52 -7.46 -2.18
CA ALA A 75 -4.26 -7.04 -2.79
C ALA A 75 -3.11 -7.80 -2.12
N HIS A 76 -1.96 -7.87 -2.79
CA HIS A 76 -0.71 -8.32 -2.17
C HIS A 76 0.06 -7.11 -1.61
N LEU A 77 0.84 -7.34 -0.54
CA LEU A 77 1.54 -6.27 0.17
C LEU A 77 2.94 -6.00 -0.39
N ASP A 78 3.55 -7.00 -1.01
CA ASP A 78 4.92 -6.90 -1.48
C ASP A 78 5.05 -6.11 -2.79
N MET A 79 6.29 -5.81 -3.14
CA MET A 79 6.63 -5.36 -4.48
C MET A 79 7.83 -6.12 -5.01
N VAL A 80 7.86 -6.23 -6.34
CA VAL A 80 9.05 -6.66 -7.06
C VAL A 80 10.10 -5.56 -6.95
N ASN A 81 11.29 -5.92 -6.48
CA ASN A 81 12.44 -5.03 -6.36
C ASN A 81 13.32 -5.14 -7.60
N GLU A 82 13.19 -4.18 -8.52
CA GLU A 82 14.05 -4.10 -9.71
C GLU A 82 14.48 -2.64 -9.92
N LYS A 83 15.72 -2.46 -10.37
CA LYS A 83 16.29 -1.13 -10.64
C LYS A 83 17.16 -1.15 -11.89
N ASN A 84 17.30 0.01 -12.51
CA ASN A 84 18.22 0.16 -13.63
C ASN A 84 19.67 -0.02 -13.14
N SER A 85 20.54 -0.51 -14.02
CA SER A 85 21.92 -0.90 -13.66
C SER A 85 22.79 0.25 -13.15
N ASP A 86 22.44 1.48 -13.49
CA ASP A 86 23.13 2.72 -13.16
C ASP A 86 22.56 3.43 -11.92
N VAL A 87 21.56 2.82 -11.26
CA VAL A 87 20.87 3.42 -10.12
C VAL A 87 21.36 2.84 -8.80
N GLU A 88 21.96 3.69 -7.97
CA GLU A 88 22.24 3.40 -6.57
C GLU A 88 20.96 3.58 -5.75
N PHE A 89 20.46 2.47 -5.20
CA PHE A 89 19.21 2.38 -4.44
C PHE A 89 19.21 1.09 -3.63
N ASP A 90 18.89 1.18 -2.35
CA ASP A 90 18.75 0.05 -1.43
C ASP A 90 17.27 -0.14 -1.05
N PHE A 91 16.64 -1.19 -1.59
CA PHE A 91 15.24 -1.50 -1.33
C PHE A 91 14.91 -1.83 0.13
N ALA A 92 15.91 -2.15 0.97
CA ALA A 92 15.69 -2.45 2.37
C ALA A 92 15.55 -1.17 3.24
N THR A 93 15.99 -0.02 2.74
CA THR A 93 16.05 1.23 3.51
C THR A 93 15.45 2.43 2.80
N ASP A 94 15.60 2.51 1.47
CA ASP A 94 15.28 3.70 0.71
C ASP A 94 13.79 3.76 0.37
N ALA A 95 13.22 4.95 0.46
CA ALA A 95 11.87 5.21 -0.03
C ALA A 95 11.88 5.28 -1.57
N ILE A 96 10.87 4.70 -2.20
CA ILE A 96 10.66 4.82 -3.65
C ILE A 96 10.50 6.30 -4.00
N ARG A 97 11.20 6.74 -5.05
CA ARG A 97 11.19 8.12 -5.53
C ARG A 97 10.19 8.26 -6.68
N PRO A 98 8.97 8.75 -6.45
CA PRO A 98 8.00 8.90 -7.54
C PRO A 98 8.40 10.01 -8.52
N LEU A 99 8.07 9.80 -9.78
CA LEU A 99 8.22 10.77 -10.87
C LEU A 99 6.91 10.86 -11.65
N LEU A 100 6.53 12.08 -12.03
CA LEU A 100 5.41 12.30 -12.94
C LEU A 100 5.96 12.54 -14.36
N ASP A 101 5.65 11.64 -15.27
CA ASP A 101 5.98 11.73 -16.70
C ASP A 101 4.69 11.93 -17.51
N GLY A 102 4.35 13.20 -17.74
CA GLY A 102 3.06 13.58 -18.30
C GLY A 102 1.91 13.13 -17.39
N ASP A 103 1.11 12.19 -17.88
CA ASP A 103 -0.04 11.63 -17.16
C ASP A 103 0.31 10.36 -16.36
N TYR A 104 1.56 9.88 -16.44
CA TYR A 104 1.99 8.63 -15.83
C TYR A 104 2.81 8.87 -14.56
N LEU A 105 2.40 8.23 -13.47
CA LEU A 105 3.23 8.11 -12.28
C LEU A 105 4.16 6.90 -12.43
N THR A 106 5.46 7.15 -12.35
CA THR A 106 6.54 6.15 -12.40
C THR A 106 7.48 6.33 -11.20
N ALA A 107 8.57 5.57 -11.13
CA ALA A 107 9.64 5.76 -10.16
C ALA A 107 10.98 6.08 -10.84
N ASP A 108 11.83 6.81 -10.13
CA ASP A 108 13.15 7.21 -10.59
C ASP A 108 14.13 6.02 -10.61
N GLY A 109 14.10 5.29 -11.73
CA GLY A 109 15.05 4.22 -12.05
C GLY A 109 14.85 2.92 -11.27
N THR A 110 13.69 2.76 -10.64
CA THR A 110 13.28 1.57 -9.87
C THR A 110 11.87 1.15 -10.27
N THR A 111 11.43 -0.04 -9.86
CA THR A 111 10.02 -0.38 -9.84
C THR A 111 9.26 0.52 -8.88
N LEU A 112 8.09 1.03 -9.30
CA LEU A 112 7.25 1.87 -8.44
C LEU A 112 6.51 1.08 -7.36
N GLY A 113 6.22 -0.20 -7.61
CA GLY A 113 5.38 -1.02 -6.75
C GLY A 113 3.90 -0.64 -6.80
N SER A 114 3.43 -0.01 -7.89
CA SER A 114 2.00 0.28 -8.09
C SER A 114 1.15 -0.99 -8.11
N ASP A 115 1.69 -2.10 -8.64
CA ASP A 115 1.18 -3.44 -8.42
C ASP A 115 1.81 -4.06 -7.15
N ASN A 116 1.07 -4.34 -6.07
CA ASN A 116 -0.35 -3.99 -5.84
C ASN A 116 -0.54 -2.85 -4.84
N GLY A 117 0.47 -1.97 -4.70
CA GLY A 117 0.40 -0.83 -3.79
C GLY A 117 -0.80 0.09 -4.02
N ILE A 118 -1.29 0.25 -5.27
CA ILE A 118 -2.52 1.00 -5.56
C ILE A 118 -3.76 0.26 -5.05
N GLY A 119 -3.82 -1.07 -5.19
CA GLY A 119 -4.91 -1.88 -4.65
C GLY A 119 -4.96 -1.81 -3.13
N VAL A 120 -3.81 -1.90 -2.47
CA VAL A 120 -3.69 -1.71 -1.01
C VAL A 120 -4.15 -0.30 -0.62
N ALA A 121 -3.65 0.74 -1.29
CA ALA A 121 -4.03 2.12 -1.00
C ALA A 121 -5.54 2.37 -1.16
N ALA A 122 -6.15 1.78 -2.19
CA ALA A 122 -7.59 1.88 -2.42
C ALA A 122 -8.42 1.21 -1.32
N MET A 123 -7.95 0.10 -0.75
CA MET A 123 -8.64 -0.57 0.36
C MET A 123 -8.50 0.17 1.69
N LEU A 124 -7.42 0.94 1.88
CA LEU A 124 -7.19 1.73 3.09
C LEU A 124 -7.97 3.07 3.10
N ALA A 125 -8.31 3.61 1.93
CA ALA A 125 -8.96 4.91 1.71
C ALA A 125 -10.44 5.00 2.17
#